data_AF-A0A959SW78-F1
#
_entry.id   AF-A0A959SW78-F1
#
_cell.length_a   1.000
_cell.length_b   1.000
_cell.length_c   1.000
_cell.angle_alpha   90.00
_cell.angle_beta   90.00
_cell.angle_gamma   90.00
#
_symmetry.space_group_name_H-M   'P 1'
#
loop_
_entity.id
_entity.type
_entity.pdbx_description
1 polymer ?
#
loop_
_entity_poly.entity_id
_entity_poly.type
_entity_poly.pdbx_seq_one_letter_code
_entity_poly.pdbx_strand_id
1 'polypeptide(L)' 'MIKPVLLAFGTNEMIIIIVVVLLLFGGRKIPELMRGLGKGVREFNDAKNNVKKEIEDSANDISSSSSDKK' A
#
# COMPACT_ATOMS: atom_id res chain seq x y z
N MET A 1 43.51 12.89 6.25
CA MET A 1 42.97 13.10 4.89
C MET A 1 42.02 11.97 4.54
N ILE A 2 40.92 11.85 5.29
CA ILE A 2 39.88 10.83 5.12
C ILE A 2 38.58 11.62 5.30
N LYS A 3 37.91 11.96 4.20
CA LYS A 3 36.62 12.67 4.25
C LYS A 3 35.56 11.71 4.80
N PRO A 4 34.58 12.22 5.57
CA PRO A 4 33.66 11.37 6.33
C PRO A 4 32.63 10.74 5.39
N VAL A 5 32.99 9.59 4.82
CA VAL A 5 32.07 8.68 4.11
C VAL A 5 30.87 8.30 4.99
N LEU A 6 31.03 8.35 6.32
CA LEU A 6 30.00 7.97 7.27
C LEU A 6 28.89 9.01 7.49
N LEU A 7 29.17 10.30 7.22
CA LEU A 7 28.20 11.41 7.30
C LEU A 7 27.65 11.77 5.91
N ALA A 8 28.17 11.11 4.87
CA ALA A 8 27.85 11.32 3.48
C ALA A 8 26.94 10.23 2.88
N PHE A 9 26.29 9.40 3.70
CA PHE A 9 24.96 8.82 3.39
C PHE A 9 23.88 9.91 3.25
N GLY A 10 24.27 11.05 2.67
CA GLY A 10 23.43 12.16 2.34
C GLY A 10 22.80 11.95 0.98
N THR A 11 21.93 12.88 0.64
CA THR A 11 21.10 12.93 -0.58
C THR A 11 21.82 12.49 -1.86
N ASN A 12 23.13 12.70 -1.96
CA ASN A 12 23.95 12.34 -3.14
C ASN A 12 23.99 10.84 -3.44
N GLU A 13 24.17 9.97 -2.44
CA GLU A 13 24.21 8.51 -2.67
C GLU A 13 22.82 7.97 -3.03
N MET A 14 21.77 8.51 -2.40
CA MET A 14 20.39 8.18 -2.76
C MET A 14 20.05 8.60 -4.19
N ILE A 15 20.51 9.78 -4.64
CA ILE A 15 20.34 10.21 -6.03
C ILE A 15 21.03 9.25 -6.99
N ILE A 16 22.27 8.82 -6.70
CA ILE A 16 23.00 7.88 -7.55
C ILE A 16 22.25 6.54 -7.65
N ILE A 17 21.76 6.00 -6.53
CA ILE A 17 20.97 4.76 -6.52
C ILE A 17 19.70 4.92 -7.36
N ILE A 18 18.97 6.02 -7.17
CA ILE A 18 17.76 6.32 -7.96
C ILE A 18 18.10 6.41 -9.45
N VAL A 19 19.19 7.07 -9.83
CA VAL A 19 19.62 7.16 -11.24
C VAL A 19 19.95 5.79 -11.81
N VAL A 20 20.68 4.94 -11.09
CA VAL A 20 20.97 3.57 -11.54
C VAL A 20 19.70 2.75 -11.71
N VAL A 21 18.77 2.81 -10.75
CA VAL A 21 17.45 2.16 -10.84
C VAL A 21 16.65 2.69 -12.04
N LEU A 22 16.66 4.00 -12.29
CA LEU A 22 15.99 4.61 -13.43
C LEU A 22 16.65 4.23 -14.77
N LEU A 23 17.95 3.97 -14.82
CA LEU A 23 18.62 3.48 -16.04
C LEU A 23 18.30 2.01 -16.30
N LEU A 24 18.26 1.18 -15.27
CA LEU A 24 17.96 -0.26 -15.40
C LEU A 24 16.48 -0.51 -15.71
N PHE A 25 15.58 0.16 -15.00
CA PHE A 25 14.14 -0.02 -15.14
C PHE A 25 13.49 1.00 -16.07
N GLY A 26 14.12 2.15 -16.35
CA GLY A 26 13.52 3.23 -17.13
C GLY A 26 12.59 4.12 -16.28
N GLY A 27 12.58 5.42 -16.56
CA GLY A 27 11.80 6.40 -15.80
C GLY A 27 10.28 6.25 -15.86
N ARG A 28 9.76 5.44 -16.79
CA ARG A 28 8.32 5.21 -16.96
C ARG A 28 7.79 4.01 -16.17
N LYS A 29 8.62 3.01 -15.89
CA LYS A 29 8.20 1.76 -15.22
C LYS A 29 7.93 1.95 -13.74
N ILE A 30 8.69 2.80 -13.04
CA ILE A 30 8.45 3.08 -11.61
C ILE A 30 7.06 3.72 -11.38
N PRO A 31 6.67 4.81 -12.09
CA PRO A 31 5.33 5.38 -11.96
C PRO A 31 4.21 4.43 -12.40
N GLU A 32 4.44 3.62 -13.44
CA GLU A 32 3.46 2.66 -13.95
C GLU A 32 3.19 1.54 -12.94
N LEU A 33 4.24 0.98 -12.34
CA LEU A 33 4.14 0.01 -11.26
C LEU A 33 3.46 0.59 -10.01
N MET A 34 3.82 1.82 -9.61
CA MET A 34 3.17 2.50 -8.47
C MET A 34 1.67 2.70 -8.71
N ARG A 35 1.27 3.09 -9.92
CA ARG A 35 -0.14 3.24 -10.29
C ARG A 35 -0.88 1.91 -10.30
N GLY A 36 -0.27 0.85 -10.81
CA GLY A 36 -0.83 -0.50 -10.79
C GLY A 36 -1.01 -1.05 -9.38
N LEU A 37 0.05 -0.96 -8.56
CA LEU A 37 0.03 -1.40 -7.17
C LEU A 37 -0.98 -0.60 -6.34
N GLY A 38 -1.04 0.72 -6.53
CA GLY A 38 -1.97 1.60 -5.83
C GLY A 38 -3.44 1.28 -6.15
N LYS A 39 -3.75 0.98 -7.42
CA LYS A 39 -5.09 0.50 -7.81
C LYS A 39 -5.42 -0.84 -7.16
N GLY A 40 -4.51 -1.81 -7.23
CA GLY A 40 -4.72 -3.13 -6.64
C GLY A 40 -4.90 -3.08 -5.12
N VAL A 41 -4.11 -2.27 -4.41
CA VAL A 41 -4.27 -2.07 -2.96
C VAL A 41 -5.60 -1.40 -2.62
N ARG A 42 -6.07 -0.46 -3.44
CA ARG A 42 -7.38 0.19 -3.25
C ARG A 42 -8.53 -0.80 -3.43
N GLU A 43 -8.56 -1.51 -4.55
CA GLU A 43 -9.58 -2.53 -4.84
C GLU A 43 -9.59 -3.65 -3.79
N PHE A 44 -8.42 -4.07 -3.32
CA PHE A 44 -8.31 -5.05 -2.24
C PHE A 44 -8.91 -4.54 -0.92
N ASN A 45 -8.66 -3.28 -0.55
CA ASN A 45 -9.25 -2.71 0.65
C ASN A 45 -10.75 -2.49 0.52
N ASP A 46 -11.24 -2.06 -0.65
CA ASP A 46 -12.67 -1.85 -0.90
C ASP A 46 -13.45 -3.18 -0.83
N ALA A 47 -12.89 -4.26 -1.38
CA ALA A 47 -13.46 -5.60 -1.27
C ALA A 47 -13.48 -6.09 0.18
N LYS A 48 -12.35 -5.96 0.90
CA LYS A 48 -12.24 -6.33 2.32
C LYS A 48 -13.29 -5.59 3.18
N ASN A 49 -13.49 -4.30 2.92
CA ASN A 49 -14.43 -3.48 3.67
C ASN A 49 -15.90 -3.84 3.37
N ASN A 50 -16.24 -4.16 2.11
CA ASN A 50 -17.57 -4.66 1.78
C ASN A 50 -17.86 -5.99 2.48
N VAL A 51 -16.95 -6.96 2.39
CA VAL A 51 -17.10 -8.26 3.05
C VAL A 51 -17.26 -8.10 4.57
N LYS A 52 -16.47 -7.21 5.19
CA LYS A 52 -16.60 -6.92 6.63
C LYS A 52 -17.99 -6.34 6.98
N LYS A 53 -18.52 -5.42 6.15
CA LYS A 53 -19.85 -4.86 6.35
C LYS A 53 -20.95 -5.91 6.19
N GLU A 54 -20.90 -6.72 5.13
CA GLU A 54 -21.88 -7.80 4.92
C GLU A 54 -21.92 -8.80 6.09
N ILE A 55 -20.75 -9.14 6.65
CA ILE A 55 -20.65 -10.01 7.83
C ILE A 55 -21.23 -9.32 9.08
N GLU A 56 -20.93 -8.04 9.30
CA GLU A 56 -21.46 -7.26 10.43
C GLU A 56 -22.98 -7.07 10.32
N ASP A 57 -23.49 -6.74 9.14
CA ASP A 57 -24.92 -6.56 8.88
C ASP A 57 -25.67 -7.88 9.06
N SER A 58 -25.13 -9.00 8.54
CA SER A 58 -25.70 -10.34 8.74
C SER A 58 -25.70 -10.76 10.22
N ALA A 59 -24.66 -10.42 10.99
CA ALA A 59 -24.59 -10.73 12.42
C ALA A 59 -25.58 -9.88 13.24
N ASN A 60 -25.81 -8.63 12.85
CA ASN A 60 -26.80 -7.75 13.47
C ASN A 60 -28.24 -8.18 13.16
N ASP A 61 -28.53 -8.69 11.96
CA ASP A 61 -29.84 -9.24 11.60
C ASP A 61 -30.15 -10.54 12.37
N ILE A 62 -29.16 -11.41 12.59
CA ILE A 62 -29.35 -12.67 13.36
C ILE A 62 -29.59 -12.38 14.86
N SER A 63 -28.93 -11.35 15.41
CA SER A 63 -29.07 -10.99 16.84
C SER A 63 -30.37 -10.21 17.15
N SER A 64 -30.86 -9.40 16.21
CA SER A 64 -32.14 -8.69 16.35
C SER A 64 -33.36 -9.63 16.22
N SER A 65 -33.33 -10.62 15.32
CA SER A 65 -34.40 -11.63 15.19
C SER A 65 -34.53 -12.60 16.37
N SER A 66 -33.51 -12.67 17.25
CA SER A 66 -33.53 -13.54 18.44
C SER A 66 -34.12 -12.86 19.69
N SER A 67 -34.41 -11.55 19.62
CA SER A 67 -34.84 -10.75 20.78
C SER A 67 -36.37 -10.56 20.87
N ASP A 68 -37.12 -10.78 19.79
CA ASP A 68 -38.57 -10.57 19.72
C ASP A 68 -39.44 -11.81 20.02
N LYS A 69 -38.83 -12.94 20.43
CA LYS A 69 -39.57 -14.19 20.71
C LYS A 69 -39.65 -14.56 22.21
N LYS A 70 -39.57 -13.60 23.12
CA LYS A 70 -39.78 -13.85 24.56
C LYS A 70 -41.02 -13.15 25.11
#